data_AF-A0A945NBC4-F1
#
_entry.id   AF-A0A945NBC4-F1
#
_cell.length_a   1.000
_cell.length_b   1.000
_cell.length_c   1.000
_cell.angle_alpha   90.00
_cell.angle_beta   90.00
_cell.angle_gamma   90.00
#
_symmetry.space_group_name_H-M   'P 1'
#
loop_
_entity.id
_entity.type
_entity.pdbx_description
1 polymer ?
#
loop_
_entity_poly.entity_id
_entity_poly.type
_entity_poly.pdbx_seq_one_letter_code
_entity_poly.pdbx_strand_id
1 'polypeptide(L)'
;MEDCTKNKTYSLHKNSINDDIKNYKILDTKFHKLFFVLSSNRYLLKHYESIIGTSETIRTHTQNHNHSIISSLNDHKEIFYYIEENNISKANDALDSHINYWINDRLEKITNNQIA
;
A
#
# COMPACT_ATOMS: atom_id res chain seq x y z
N MET A 1 -7.75 43.31 1.90
CA MET A 1 -7.41 42.72 0.58
C MET A 1 -6.54 41.49 0.81
N GLU A 2 -7.06 40.49 1.55
CA GLU A 2 -6.20 39.52 2.26
C GLU A 2 -6.55 38.03 1.99
N ASP A 3 -7.39 37.69 1.01
CA ASP A 3 -7.99 36.34 0.98
C ASP A 3 -7.96 35.58 -0.35
N CYS A 4 -7.32 36.11 -1.39
CA CYS A 4 -7.20 35.41 -2.68
C CYS A 4 -5.93 34.54 -2.75
N THR A 5 -4.82 35.03 -2.20
CA THR A 5 -3.51 34.35 -2.30
C THR A 5 -3.44 33.11 -1.40
N LYS A 6 -3.97 33.16 -0.17
CA LYS A 6 -4.03 32.01 0.75
C LYS A 6 -4.85 30.84 0.17
N ASN A 7 -6.00 31.14 -0.43
CA ASN A 7 -6.86 30.14 -1.07
C ASN A 7 -6.19 29.48 -2.28
N LYS A 8 -5.46 30.25 -3.09
CA LYS A 8 -4.73 29.71 -4.25
C LYS A 8 -3.56 28.81 -3.83
N THR A 9 -2.75 29.23 -2.85
CA THR A 9 -1.62 28.42 -2.34
C THR A 9 -2.10 27.13 -1.65
N TYR A 10 -3.19 27.19 -0.88
CA TYR A 10 -3.81 26.01 -0.29
C TYR A 10 -4.35 25.04 -1.34
N SER A 11 -5.01 25.56 -2.39
CA SER A 11 -5.50 24.71 -3.49
C SER A 11 -4.37 24.03 -4.26
N LEU A 12 -3.25 24.72 -4.50
CA LEU A 12 -2.07 24.15 -5.14
C LEU A 12 -1.41 23.07 -4.28
N HIS A 13 -1.27 23.32 -2.98
CA HIS A 13 -0.71 22.34 -2.04
C HIS A 13 -1.63 21.11 -1.84
N LYS A 14 -2.95 21.32 -1.89
CA LYS A 14 -3.92 20.22 -1.86
C LYS A 14 -3.86 19.38 -3.14
N ASN A 15 -3.68 20.02 -4.28
CA ASN A 15 -3.53 19.33 -5.55
C ASN A 15 -2.21 18.53 -5.59
N SER A 16 -1.10 19.09 -5.12
CA SER A 16 0.18 18.36 -5.06
C SER A 16 0.11 17.14 -4.14
N ILE A 17 -0.52 17.25 -2.96
CA ILE A 17 -0.76 16.10 -2.07
C ILE A 17 -1.62 15.03 -2.77
N ASN A 18 -2.68 15.45 -3.47
CA ASN A 18 -3.55 14.51 -4.18
C ASN A 18 -2.81 13.79 -5.31
N ASP A 19 -1.93 14.50 -6.02
CA ASP A 19 -1.07 13.94 -7.06
C ASP A 19 -0.08 12.94 -6.46
N ASP A 20 0.54 13.25 -5.32
CA ASP A 20 1.44 12.35 -4.61
C ASP A 20 0.74 11.07 -4.14
N ILE A 21 -0.47 11.20 -3.58
CA ILE A 21 -1.29 10.04 -3.17
C ILE A 21 -1.68 9.19 -4.38
N LYS A 22 -2.06 9.82 -5.50
CA LYS A 22 -2.40 9.11 -6.75
C LYS A 22 -1.18 8.38 -7.31
N ASN A 23 -0.03 9.04 -7.35
CA ASN A 23 1.22 8.46 -7.80
C ASN A 23 1.64 7.28 -6.91
N TYR A 24 1.48 7.42 -5.59
CA TYR A 24 1.72 6.33 -4.65
C TYR A 24 0.80 5.14 -4.91
N LYS A 25 -0.52 5.34 -5.10
CA LYS A 25 -1.45 4.23 -5.42
C LYS A 25 -1.07 3.48 -6.68
N ILE A 26 -0.61 4.21 -7.71
CA ILE A 26 -0.10 3.60 -8.94
C ILE A 26 1.18 2.80 -8.67
N LEU A 27 2.10 3.35 -7.87
CA LEU A 27 3.34 2.68 -7.48
C LEU A 27 3.07 1.41 -6.66
N ASP A 28 2.19 1.49 -5.67
CA ASP A 28 1.74 0.36 -4.84
C ASP A 28 1.16 -0.77 -5.70
N THR A 29 0.31 -0.42 -6.65
CA THR A 29 -0.25 -1.38 -7.60
C THR A 29 0.82 -2.06 -8.44
N LYS A 30 1.77 -1.28 -8.97
CA LYS A 30 2.89 -1.81 -9.76
C LYS A 30 3.79 -2.72 -8.93
N PHE A 31 4.07 -2.34 -7.68
CA PHE A 31 4.86 -3.14 -6.74
C PHE A 31 4.24 -4.53 -6.56
N HIS A 32 2.95 -4.59 -6.21
CA HIS A 32 2.27 -5.89 -6.02
C HIS A 32 2.20 -6.70 -7.32
N LYS A 33 1.96 -6.06 -8.46
CA LYS A 33 1.96 -6.74 -9.77
C LYS A 33 3.32 -7.33 -10.12
N LEU A 34 4.42 -6.71 -9.69
CA LEU A 34 5.78 -7.11 -10.04
C LEU A 34 6.09 -8.54 -9.60
N PHE A 35 5.63 -8.98 -8.42
CA PHE A 35 5.83 -10.36 -7.95
C PHE A 35 5.26 -11.40 -8.93
N PHE A 36 4.07 -11.12 -9.47
CA PHE A 36 3.42 -12.01 -10.45
C PHE A 36 4.14 -11.99 -11.80
N VAL A 37 4.62 -10.82 -12.24
CA VAL A 37 5.41 -10.69 -13.47
C VAL A 37 6.73 -11.45 -13.34
N LEU A 38 7.47 -11.24 -12.25
CA LEU A 38 8.78 -11.85 -12.02
C LEU A 38 8.68 -13.36 -11.75
N SER A 39 7.56 -13.86 -11.23
CA SER A 39 7.31 -15.30 -11.10
C SER A 39 7.34 -16.06 -12.43
N SER A 40 7.26 -15.34 -13.57
CA SER A 40 7.18 -15.91 -14.92
C SER A 40 6.05 -16.93 -15.09
N ASN A 41 5.04 -16.89 -14.22
CA ASN A 41 3.89 -17.77 -14.26
C ASN A 41 2.68 -17.04 -14.85
N ARG A 42 2.40 -17.30 -16.13
CA ARG A 42 1.29 -16.68 -16.86
C ARG A 42 -0.08 -16.88 -16.22
N TYR A 43 -0.29 -18.00 -15.51
CA TYR A 43 -1.57 -18.30 -14.89
C TYR A 43 -1.76 -17.48 -13.61
N LEU A 44 -0.72 -17.36 -12.80
CA LEU A 44 -0.72 -16.50 -11.61
C LEU A 44 -0.91 -15.03 -11.99
N LEU A 45 -0.20 -14.55 -13.01
CA LEU A 45 -0.36 -13.19 -13.52
C LEU A 45 -1.79 -12.94 -14.00
N LYS A 46 -2.34 -13.83 -14.83
CA LYS A 46 -3.71 -13.69 -15.35
C LYS A 46 -4.76 -13.69 -14.22
N HIS A 47 -4.59 -14.51 -13.20
CA HIS A 47 -5.47 -14.51 -12.03
C HIS A 47 -5.34 -13.23 -11.22
N TYR A 48 -4.12 -12.76 -10.95
CA TYR A 48 -3.93 -11.49 -10.26
C TYR A 48 -4.57 -10.32 -11.02
N GLU A 49 -4.39 -10.26 -12.34
CA GLU A 49 -5.02 -9.23 -13.19
C GLU A 49 -6.55 -9.26 -13.13
N SER A 50 -7.16 -10.43 -12.92
CA SER A 50 -8.61 -10.55 -12.76
C SER A 50 -9.14 -10.01 -11.43
N ILE A 51 -8.29 -9.93 -10.38
CA ILE A 51 -8.68 -9.47 -9.04
C ILE A 51 -8.05 -8.13 -8.64
N ILE A 52 -7.19 -7.55 -9.48
CA ILE A 52 -6.37 -6.39 -9.13
C ILE A 52 -7.21 -5.19 -8.65
N GLY A 53 -8.31 -4.88 -9.33
CA GLY A 53 -9.20 -3.78 -8.95
C GLY A 53 -9.89 -4.02 -7.60
N THR A 54 -10.27 -5.26 -7.29
CA THR A 54 -10.81 -5.64 -5.98
C THR A 54 -9.73 -5.51 -4.91
N SER A 55 -8.52 -5.99 -5.16
CA SER A 55 -7.40 -5.88 -4.22
C SER A 55 -7.01 -4.43 -3.93
N GLU A 56 -6.95 -3.56 -4.95
CA GLU A 56 -6.69 -2.12 -4.80
C GLU A 56 -7.78 -1.42 -3.98
N THR A 57 -9.04 -1.78 -4.24
CA THR A 57 -10.19 -1.25 -3.50
C THR A 57 -10.10 -1.62 -2.03
N ILE A 58 -9.84 -2.91 -1.72
CA ILE A 58 -9.65 -3.37 -0.35
C ILE A 58 -8.53 -2.58 0.32
N ARG A 59 -7.33 -2.49 -0.28
CA ARG A 59 -6.20 -1.74 0.30
C ARG A 59 -6.53 -0.28 0.55
N THR A 60 -7.18 0.39 -0.40
CA THR A 60 -7.54 1.82 -0.26
C THR A 60 -8.53 2.05 0.88
N HIS A 61 -9.50 1.15 1.07
CA HIS A 61 -10.51 1.28 2.11
C HIS A 61 -10.04 0.79 3.49
N THR A 62 -9.06 -0.13 3.53
CA THR A 62 -8.45 -0.61 4.78
C THR A 62 -7.30 0.28 5.26
N GLN A 63 -6.73 1.12 4.40
CA GLN A 63 -5.69 2.10 4.76
C GLN A 63 -6.18 3.22 5.72
N ASN A 64 -7.46 3.26 6.07
CA ASN A 64 -8.00 4.20 7.05
C ASN A 64 -7.92 3.62 8.48
N HIS A 65 -6.78 3.81 9.15
CA HIS A 65 -6.69 4.50 10.47
C HIS A 65 -5.34 4.34 11.18
N ASN A 66 -4.54 3.29 10.92
CA ASN A 66 -3.31 3.03 11.69
C ASN A 66 -2.03 2.93 10.85
N HIS A 67 -2.12 2.55 9.58
CA HIS A 67 -0.95 2.37 8.71
C HIS A 67 -0.94 3.43 7.62
N SER A 68 -0.07 4.42 7.79
CA SER A 68 0.07 5.51 6.84
C SER A 68 0.69 5.03 5.51
N ILE A 69 0.42 5.77 4.43
CA ILE A 69 1.12 5.63 3.13
C ILE A 69 2.65 5.54 3.32
N ILE A 70 3.19 6.30 4.28
CA ILE A 70 4.62 6.32 4.60
C ILE A 70 5.09 4.98 5.16
N SER A 71 4.28 4.35 6.02
CA SER A 71 4.61 3.04 6.59
C SER A 71 4.67 1.98 5.49
N SER A 72 3.66 1.91 4.63
CA SER A 72 3.65 0.89 3.57
C SER A 72 4.76 1.12 2.54
N LEU A 73 5.13 2.38 2.29
CA LEU A 73 6.29 2.69 1.44
C LEU A 73 7.60 2.21 2.08
N ASN A 74 7.73 2.30 3.41
CA ASN A 74 8.90 1.78 4.11
C ASN A 74 8.95 0.25 4.08
N ASP A 75 7.80 -0.42 4.24
CA ASP A 75 7.70 -1.88 4.11
C ASP A 75 8.15 -2.34 2.71
N HIS A 76 7.72 -1.63 1.65
CA HIS A 76 8.18 -1.93 0.28
C HIS A 76 9.69 -1.79 0.12
N LYS A 77 10.28 -0.74 0.70
CA LYS A 77 11.74 -0.53 0.66
C LYS A 77 12.49 -1.62 1.42
N GLU A 78 11.98 -2.04 2.57
CA GLU A 78 12.59 -3.12 3.36
C GLU A 78 12.57 -4.44 2.59
N ILE A 79 11.44 -4.78 1.96
CA ILE A 79 11.34 -5.97 1.10
C ILE A 79 12.37 -5.91 -0.02
N PHE A 80 12.48 -4.78 -0.73
CA PHE A 80 13.48 -4.62 -1.79
C PHE A 80 14.91 -4.75 -1.27
N TYR A 81 15.23 -4.11 -0.14
CA TYR A 81 16.54 -4.19 0.47
C TYR A 81 16.96 -5.65 0.71
N TYR A 82 16.08 -6.47 1.30
CA TYR A 82 16.41 -7.88 1.53
C TYR A 82 16.50 -8.71 0.24
N ILE A 83 15.74 -8.35 -0.81
CA ILE A 83 15.89 -8.96 -2.14
C ILE A 83 17.26 -8.62 -2.73
N GLU A 84 17.69 -7.35 -2.67
CA GLU A 84 18.98 -6.89 -3.19
C GLU A 84 20.16 -7.52 -2.45
N GLU A 85 20.05 -7.69 -1.13
CA GLU A 85 21.03 -8.41 -0.30
C GLU A 85 20.96 -9.94 -0.44
N ASN A 86 20.10 -10.46 -1.34
CA ASN A 86 19.87 -11.88 -1.57
C ASN A 86 19.48 -12.65 -0.30
N ASN A 87 18.86 -11.96 0.67
CA ASN A 87 18.38 -12.53 1.92
C ASN A 87 16.89 -12.89 1.80
N ILE A 88 16.62 -13.96 1.06
CA ILE A 88 15.26 -14.39 0.73
C ILE A 88 14.41 -14.70 1.97
N SER A 89 15.02 -15.22 3.05
CA SER A 89 14.28 -15.47 4.30
C SER A 89 13.71 -14.18 4.86
N LYS A 90 14.54 -13.14 5.03
CA LYS A 90 14.09 -11.86 5.55
C LYS A 90 13.14 -11.13 4.60
N ALA A 91 13.35 -11.27 3.29
CA ALA A 91 12.43 -10.72 2.29
C ALA A 91 11.03 -11.34 2.43
N ASN A 92 10.95 -12.66 2.66
CA ASN A 92 9.68 -13.34 2.90
C ASN A 92 9.03 -12.89 4.22
N ASP A 93 9.80 -12.79 5.30
CA ASP A 93 9.28 -12.32 6.60
C ASP A 93 8.73 -10.89 6.49
N ALA A 94 9.45 -10.00 5.80
CA ALA A 94 9.01 -8.62 5.56
C ALA A 94 7.75 -8.56 4.69
N LEU A 95 7.67 -9.38 3.64
CA LEU A 95 6.50 -9.46 2.77
C LEU A 95 5.28 -10.01 3.51
N ASP A 96 5.45 -11.06 4.32
CA ASP A 96 4.38 -11.65 5.11
C ASP A 96 3.85 -10.66 6.14
N SER A 97 4.74 -9.93 6.82
CA SER A 97 4.37 -8.83 7.71
C SER A 97 3.55 -7.74 6.98
N HIS A 98 4.02 -7.26 5.82
CA HIS A 98 3.32 -6.24 5.02
C HIS A 98 1.91 -6.67 4.59
N ILE A 99 1.74 -7.95 4.20
CA ILE A 99 0.43 -8.49 3.78
C ILE A 99 -0.49 -8.75 4.98
N ASN A 100 0.04 -9.32 6.06
CA ASN A 100 -0.75 -9.77 7.20
C ASN A 100 -1.03 -8.68 8.23
N TYR A 101 -0.28 -7.56 8.21
CA TYR A 101 -0.52 -6.41 9.07
C TYR A 101 -2.01 -6.00 9.08
N TRP A 102 -2.63 -5.97 7.90
CA TRP A 102 -4.04 -5.61 7.72
C TRP A 102 -5.02 -6.64 8.28
N ILE A 103 -4.66 -7.93 8.21
CA ILE A 103 -5.47 -9.01 8.75
C ILE A 103 -5.46 -8.93 10.27
N ASN A 104 -4.29 -8.71 10.86
CA ASN A 104 -4.11 -8.60 12.30
C ASN A 104 -4.80 -7.36 12.88
N ASP A 105 -4.61 -6.18 12.28
CA ASP A 105 -5.32 -4.94 12.70
C ASP A 105 -6.85 -5.09 12.62
N ARG A 106 -7.37 -5.81 11.62
CA ARG A 106 -8.81 -6.09 11.50
C ARG A 106 -9.29 -7.09 12.55
N LEU A 107 -8.54 -8.15 12.81
CA LEU A 107 -8.88 -9.16 13.83
C LEU A 107 -8.87 -8.54 15.23
N GLU A 108 -7.89 -7.70 15.55
CA GLU A 108 -7.80 -6.96 16.81
C GLU A 108 -9.01 -6.03 17.01
N LYS A 109 -9.43 -5.30 15.96
CA LYS A 109 -10.63 -4.44 16.03
C LYS A 109 -11.93 -5.24 16.25
N ILE A 110 -12.06 -6.41 15.62
CA ILE A 110 -13.24 -7.27 15.79
C ILE A 110 -13.27 -7.87 17.20
N THR A 111 -12.14 -8.36 17.70
CA THR A 111 -12.06 -8.93 19.05
C THR A 111 -12.26 -7.88 20.15
N ASN A 112 -11.71 -6.68 19.98
CA ASN A 112 -11.89 -5.58 20.95
C ASN A 112 -13.32 -5.02 20.96
N ASN A 113 -14.03 -5.04 19.82
CA ASN A 113 -15.45 -4.64 19.75
C ASN A 113 -16.43 -5.71 20.26
N GLN A 114 -15.97 -6.92 20.56
CA GLN A 114 -16.79 -7.98 21.17
C GLN A 114 -16.74 -7.97 22.71
N ILE A 115 -15.92 -7.10 23.32
CA ILE A 115 -15.72 -7.00 24.78
C ILE A 115 -16.34 -5.69 25.34
N ALA A 116 -17.05 -4.91 24.51
CA ALA A 116 -17.79 -3.70 24.91
C ALA A 116 -19.29 -3.96 25.08
#